data_AF-A0A7K0ZJJ9-F1
#
_entry.id   AF-A0A7K0ZJJ9-F1
#
_cell.length_a   1.000
_cell.length_b   1.000
_cell.length_c   1.000
_cell.angle_alpha   90.00
_cell.angle_beta   90.00
_cell.angle_gamma   90.00
#
_symmetry.space_group_name_H-M   'P 1'
#
loop_
_entity.id
_entity.type
_entity.pdbx_description
1 polymer ?
#
loop_
_entity_poly.entity_id
_entity_poly.type
_entity_poly.pdbx_seq_one_letter_code
_entity_poly.pdbx_strand_id
1 'polypeptide(L)'
;MLPAVLAAIAVLLLMSGSPERRLRTVFAHPDDDAPSRESRFARRAFGRRGRRQRVDERERVTSAVVALAAELRAGQPPSAALLISAGSPPVWPSTLAALRLDSDIPEALRVDAQAHPVLRSLAACWEVGSASGSGL
;
A
#
# COMPACT_ATOMS: atom_id res chain seq x y z
N MET A 1 -30.05 -4.00 16.11
CA MET A 1 -29.06 -4.44 15.08
C MET A 1 -29.38 -3.96 13.65
N LEU A 2 -30.58 -3.42 13.37
CA LEU A 2 -30.97 -2.93 12.03
C LEU A 2 -30.42 -1.54 11.57
N PRO A 3 -30.08 -0.55 12.40
CA PRO A 3 -29.70 0.78 11.90
C PRO A 3 -28.26 0.85 11.36
N ALA A 4 -27.36 -0.02 11.83
CA ALA A 4 -25.97 -0.05 11.40
C ALA A 4 -25.81 -0.60 9.97
N VAL A 5 -26.67 -1.53 9.56
CA VAL A 5 -26.67 -2.11 8.20
C VAL A 5 -27.15 -1.08 7.18
N LEU A 6 -28.13 -0.23 7.54
CA LEU A 6 -28.62 0.84 6.67
C LEU A 6 -27.57 1.93 6.44
N ALA A 7 -26.82 2.31 7.48
CA ALA A 7 -25.74 3.28 7.35
C ALA A 7 -24.61 2.74 6.44
N ALA A 8 -24.26 1.45 6.56
CA ALA A 8 -23.27 0.80 5.70
C ALA A 8 -23.72 0.74 4.23
N ILE A 9 -25.01 0.45 3.97
CA ILE A 9 -25.58 0.43 2.61
C ILE A 9 -25.62 1.83 2.00
N ALA A 10 -25.97 2.85 2.78
CA ALA A 10 -25.99 4.24 2.31
C ALA A 10 -24.58 4.74 1.93
N VAL A 11 -23.57 4.40 2.72
CA VAL A 11 -22.16 4.73 2.42
C VAL A 11 -21.65 3.95 1.20
N LEU A 12 -22.07 2.69 1.04
CA LEU A 12 -21.72 1.88 -0.15
C LEU A 12 -22.32 2.46 -1.44
N LEU A 13 -23.55 2.97 -1.37
CA LEU A 13 -24.22 3.65 -2.49
C LEU A 13 -23.58 5.01 -2.82
N LEU A 14 -23.07 5.72 -1.80
CA LEU A 14 -22.38 7.00 -1.99
C LEU A 14 -20.97 6.84 -2.59
N MET A 15 -20.31 5.69 -2.36
CA MET A 15 -19.02 5.33 -2.96
C MET A 15 -19.15 4.61 -4.32
N SER A 16 -20.29 4.00 -4.65
CA SER A 16 -20.44 3.23 -5.89
C SER A 16 -21.23 4.01 -6.96
N GLY A 17 -20.49 4.71 -7.81
CA GLY A 17 -20.88 4.97 -9.19
C GLY A 17 -21.98 6.03 -9.37
N SER A 18 -21.52 7.24 -9.70
CA SER A 18 -22.25 8.39 -10.21
C SER A 18 -23.58 8.01 -10.90
N PRO A 19 -24.75 8.46 -10.40
CA PRO A 19 -26.05 8.19 -11.02
C PRO A 19 -26.14 8.70 -12.47
N GLU A 20 -25.31 9.69 -12.80
CA GLU A 20 -25.15 10.26 -14.14
C GLU A 20 -24.73 9.24 -15.21
N ARG A 21 -23.99 8.19 -14.83
CA ARG A 21 -23.60 7.13 -15.77
C ARG A 21 -24.79 6.27 -16.22
N ARG A 22 -25.78 6.07 -15.34
CA ARG A 22 -26.95 5.24 -15.64
C ARG A 22 -27.95 5.95 -16.54
N LEU A 23 -28.15 7.25 -16.34
CA LEU A 23 -29.03 8.03 -17.22
C LEU A 23 -28.42 8.15 -18.62
N ARG A 24 -27.09 8.31 -18.74
CA ARG A 24 -26.42 8.31 -20.05
C ARG A 24 -26.54 6.99 -20.82
N THR A 25 -26.61 5.84 -20.15
CA THR A 25 -26.78 4.54 -20.84
C THR A 25 -28.21 4.28 -21.32
N VAL A 26 -29.22 4.90 -20.70
CA VAL A 26 -30.63 4.72 -21.10
C VAL A 26 -31.00 5.67 -22.24
N PHE A 27 -30.36 6.84 -22.31
CA PHE A 27 -30.57 7.83 -23.37
C PHE A 27 -29.50 7.81 -24.48
N ALA A 28 -28.51 6.92 -24.40
CA ALA A 28 -27.58 6.68 -25.51
C ALA A 28 -28.34 5.99 -26.65
N HIS A 29 -28.64 6.77 -27.68
CA HIS A 29 -29.19 6.29 -28.94
C HIS A 29 -28.23 5.24 -29.54
N PRO A 30 -28.69 4.04 -29.91
CA PRO A 30 -27.83 3.00 -30.46
C PRO A 30 -27.66 3.22 -31.96
N ASP A 31 -26.90 4.24 -32.34
CA ASP A 31 -26.21 4.29 -33.64
C ASP A 31 -25.04 5.28 -33.53
N ASP A 32 -23.92 4.89 -34.15
CA ASP A 32 -22.60 5.54 -34.15
C ASP A 32 -21.79 5.51 -32.85
N ASP A 33 -21.13 4.37 -32.58
CA ASP A 33 -19.68 4.29 -32.31
C ASP A 33 -19.31 2.90 -31.74
N ALA A 34 -19.10 1.94 -32.63
CA ALA A 34 -18.43 0.71 -32.25
C ALA A 34 -17.00 1.07 -31.78
N PRO A 35 -16.61 0.79 -30.52
CA PRO A 35 -15.31 1.23 -30.01
C PRO A 35 -14.20 0.61 -30.84
N SER A 36 -13.47 1.47 -31.54
CA SER A 36 -12.34 1.12 -32.41
C SER A 36 -11.38 0.21 -31.65
N ARG A 37 -10.79 -0.77 -32.33
CA ARG A 37 -9.89 -1.78 -31.74
C ARG A 37 -8.80 -1.13 -30.88
N GLU A 38 -8.33 0.05 -31.28
CA GLU A 38 -7.33 0.88 -30.61
C GLU A 38 -7.71 1.23 -29.15
N SER A 39 -8.97 1.61 -28.91
CA SER A 39 -9.46 1.95 -27.56
C SER A 39 -9.42 0.76 -26.58
N ARG A 40 -9.63 -0.47 -27.09
CA ARG A 40 -9.54 -1.71 -26.30
C ARG A 40 -8.09 -2.07 -26.00
N PHE A 41 -7.19 -1.89 -26.96
CA PHE A 41 -5.75 -2.10 -26.77
C PHE A 41 -5.17 -1.13 -25.74
N ALA A 42 -5.52 0.16 -25.81
CA ALA A 42 -5.10 1.15 -24.83
C ALA A 42 -5.53 0.76 -23.42
N ARG A 43 -6.83 0.49 -23.19
CA ARG A 43 -7.34 0.08 -21.87
C ARG A 43 -6.64 -1.18 -21.33
N ARG A 44 -6.39 -2.19 -22.18
CA ARG A 44 -5.71 -3.43 -21.78
C ARG A 44 -4.22 -3.19 -21.49
N ALA A 45 -3.55 -2.33 -22.24
CA ALA A 45 -2.15 -1.96 -22.02
C ALA A 45 -1.96 -1.16 -20.72
N PHE A 46 -2.79 -0.14 -20.47
CA PHE A 46 -2.76 0.65 -19.22
C PHE A 46 -3.07 -0.22 -17.99
N GLY A 47 -4.07 -1.12 -18.08
CA GLY A 47 -4.37 -2.05 -16.99
C GLY A 47 -3.25 -3.05 -16.70
N ARG A 48 -2.53 -3.50 -17.74
CA ARG A 48 -1.34 -4.37 -17.58
C ARG A 48 -0.16 -3.62 -16.96
N ARG A 49 0.09 -2.37 -17.37
CA ARG A 49 1.17 -1.54 -16.83
C ARG A 49 0.97 -1.24 -15.35
N GLY A 50 -0.25 -0.82 -14.97
CA GLY A 50 -0.58 -0.59 -13.56
C GLY A 50 -0.52 -1.86 -12.71
N ARG A 51 -0.88 -3.03 -13.27
CA ARG A 51 -0.73 -4.31 -12.58
C ARG A 51 0.74 -4.69 -12.36
N ARG A 52 1.58 -4.55 -13.38
CA ARG A 52 3.03 -4.81 -13.28
C ARG A 52 3.68 -3.92 -12.24
N GLN A 53 3.44 -2.61 -12.30
CA GLN A 53 3.97 -1.67 -11.32
C GLN A 53 3.59 -2.03 -9.88
N ARG A 54 2.37 -2.51 -9.63
CA ARG A 54 1.94 -2.95 -8.29
C ARG A 54 2.63 -4.25 -7.85
N VAL A 55 2.97 -5.14 -8.79
CA VAL A 55 3.71 -6.37 -8.50
C VAL A 55 5.16 -6.01 -8.18
N ASP A 56 5.79 -5.21 -9.03
CA ASP A 56 7.18 -4.74 -8.87
C ASP A 56 7.34 -4.03 -7.51
N GLU A 57 6.35 -3.22 -7.13
CA GLU A 57 6.35 -2.51 -5.86
C GLU A 57 6.23 -3.43 -4.64
N ARG A 58 5.36 -4.45 -4.72
CA ARG A 58 5.24 -5.46 -3.65
C ARG A 58 6.51 -6.29 -3.51
N GLU A 59 7.13 -6.64 -4.62
CA GLU A 59 8.39 -7.38 -4.64
C GLU A 59 9.50 -6.55 -4.00
N ARG A 60 9.59 -5.25 -4.31
CA ARG A 60 10.55 -4.33 -3.70
C ARG A 60 10.41 -4.28 -2.17
N VAL A 61 9.19 -4.12 -1.65
CA VAL A 61 8.94 -4.09 -0.20
C VAL A 61 9.27 -5.44 0.45
N THR A 62 8.89 -6.55 -0.19
CA THR A 62 9.19 -7.89 0.32
C THR A 62 10.71 -8.12 0.40
N SER A 63 11.44 -7.77 -0.65
CA SER A 63 12.90 -7.87 -0.70
C SER A 63 13.57 -7.04 0.40
N ALA A 64 13.09 -5.83 0.67
CA ALA A 64 13.61 -5.00 1.75
C ALA A 64 13.37 -5.63 3.14
N VAL A 65 12.19 -6.20 3.40
CA VAL A 65 11.91 -6.89 4.68
C VAL A 65 12.76 -8.15 4.83
N VAL A 66 12.99 -8.90 3.75
CA VAL A 66 13.89 -10.06 3.76
C VAL A 66 15.34 -9.64 4.05
N ALA A 67 15.81 -8.55 3.42
CA ALA A 67 17.12 -7.98 3.70
C ALA A 67 17.22 -7.52 5.16
N LEU A 68 16.21 -6.85 5.70
CA LEU A 68 16.16 -6.46 7.11
C LEU A 68 16.35 -7.67 8.05
N ALA A 69 15.62 -8.75 7.81
CA ALA A 69 15.77 -9.97 8.59
C ALA A 69 17.15 -10.63 8.42
N ALA A 70 17.81 -10.47 7.26
CA ALA A 70 19.17 -10.94 7.05
C ALA A 70 20.18 -10.13 7.87
N GLU A 71 20.08 -8.79 7.85
CA GLU A 71 20.95 -7.90 8.63
C GLU A 71 20.80 -8.13 10.14
N LEU A 72 19.56 -8.27 10.64
CA LEU A 72 19.30 -8.58 12.05
C LEU A 72 19.93 -9.93 12.44
N ARG A 73 19.78 -10.97 11.63
CA ARG A 73 20.44 -12.28 11.87
C ARG A 73 21.96 -12.22 11.78
N ALA A 74 22.50 -11.29 11.01
CA ALA A 74 23.93 -11.02 10.96
C ALA A 74 24.44 -10.23 12.19
N GLY A 75 23.55 -9.91 13.14
CA GLY A 75 23.88 -9.19 14.37
C GLY A 75 23.95 -7.68 14.21
N GLN A 76 23.43 -7.12 13.12
CA GLN A 76 23.36 -5.67 12.98
C GLN A 76 22.41 -5.07 14.02
N PRO A 77 22.75 -3.91 14.62
CA PRO A 77 21.81 -3.14 15.43
C PRO A 77 20.53 -2.84 14.64
N PRO A 78 19.33 -2.89 15.26
CA PRO A 78 18.07 -2.74 14.53
C PRO A 78 17.94 -1.45 13.70
N SER A 79 18.47 -0.33 14.21
CA SER A 79 18.53 0.94 13.50
C SER A 79 19.42 0.89 12.25
N ALA A 80 20.59 0.25 12.36
CA ALA A 80 21.51 0.04 11.24
C ALA A 80 20.90 -0.91 10.20
N ALA A 81 20.27 -2.00 10.66
CA ALA A 81 19.59 -2.95 9.79
C ALA A 81 18.47 -2.29 8.96
N LEU A 82 17.66 -1.42 9.57
CA LEU A 82 16.64 -0.62 8.86
C LEU A 82 17.23 0.33 7.82
N LEU A 83 18.37 0.95 8.11
CA LEU A 83 19.06 1.84 7.18
C LEU A 83 19.62 1.08 5.97
N ILE A 84 20.29 -0.05 6.22
CA ILE A 84 20.94 -0.87 5.17
C ILE A 84 19.89 -1.49 4.24
N SER A 85 18.78 -1.99 4.79
CA SER A 85 17.79 -2.76 4.04
C SER A 85 16.69 -1.94 3.36
N ALA A 86 16.69 -0.60 3.51
CA ALA A 86 15.63 0.26 3.00
C ALA A 86 15.46 0.27 1.47
N GLY A 87 16.49 -0.12 0.73
CA GLY A 87 16.48 -0.11 -0.74
C GLY A 87 16.53 1.31 -1.35
N SER A 88 16.46 1.38 -2.69
CA SER A 88 16.45 2.62 -3.46
C SER A 88 15.38 2.58 -4.56
N PRO A 89 14.35 3.44 -4.53
CA PRO A 89 14.03 4.39 -3.46
C PRO A 89 13.74 3.67 -2.12
N PRO A 90 13.78 4.35 -0.97
CA PRO A 90 13.48 3.73 0.32
C PRO A 90 12.06 3.16 0.39
N VAL A 91 11.88 1.98 0.99
CA VAL A 91 10.55 1.37 1.24
C VAL A 91 9.84 1.94 2.48
N TRP A 92 10.59 2.50 3.44
CA TRP A 92 10.08 3.09 4.68
C TRP A 92 10.71 4.46 4.97
N PRO A 93 10.47 5.47 4.10
CA PRO A 93 11.11 6.78 4.21
C PRO A 93 10.79 7.51 5.52
N SER A 94 9.58 7.37 6.06
CA SER A 94 9.21 8.01 7.34
C SER A 94 10.00 7.39 8.49
N THR A 95 10.18 6.07 8.46
CA THR A 95 10.99 5.33 9.43
C THR A 95 12.46 5.76 9.38
N LEU A 96 13.02 5.97 8.19
CA LEU A 96 14.38 6.50 8.06
C LEU A 96 14.51 7.94 8.59
N ALA A 97 13.48 8.76 8.43
CA ALA A 97 13.45 10.10 9.02
C ALA A 97 13.40 10.02 10.55
N ALA A 98 12.57 9.14 11.10
CA ALA A 98 12.47 8.92 12.54
C ALA A 98 13.79 8.43 13.16
N LEU A 99 14.49 7.52 12.49
CA LEU A 99 15.82 7.07 12.91
C LEU A 99 16.86 8.20 12.99
N ARG A 100 16.80 9.17 12.08
CA ARG A 100 17.74 10.30 12.07
C ARG A 100 17.43 11.35 13.13
N LEU A 101 16.19 11.38 13.59
CA LEU A 101 15.69 12.32 14.59
C LEU A 101 15.56 11.67 15.97
N ASP A 102 16.00 10.42 16.12
CA ASP A 102 15.82 9.59 17.31
C ASP A 102 14.37 9.63 17.85
N SER A 103 13.39 9.56 16.93
CA SER A 103 11.96 9.64 17.25
C SER A 103 11.25 8.27 17.19
N ASP A 104 9.95 8.24 17.43
CA ASP A 104 9.12 7.03 17.51
C ASP A 104 9.14 6.21 16.19
N ILE A 105 9.91 5.10 16.20
CA ILE A 105 10.08 4.19 15.07
C ILE A 105 8.80 3.36 14.80
N PRO A 106 8.15 2.73 15.81
CA PRO A 106 6.87 2.06 15.61
C PRO A 106 5.83 2.93 14.90
N GLU A 107 5.68 4.19 15.32
CA GLU A 107 4.70 5.09 14.70
C GLU A 107 5.09 5.45 13.26
N ALA A 108 6.37 5.71 12.99
CA ALA A 108 6.84 5.97 11.64
C ALA A 108 6.64 4.77 10.69
N LEU A 109 6.81 3.54 11.19
CA LEU A 109 6.48 2.31 10.44
C LEU A 109 4.98 2.21 10.15
N ARG A 110 4.10 2.63 11.07
CA ARG A 110 2.65 2.69 10.83
C ARG A 110 2.28 3.71 9.76
N VAL A 111 2.98 4.84 9.70
CA VAL A 111 2.85 5.83 8.61
C VAL A 111 3.25 5.21 7.27
N ASP A 112 4.42 4.57 7.19
CA ASP A 112 4.87 3.90 5.96
C ASP A 112 3.94 2.74 5.56
N ALA A 113 3.29 2.08 6.53
CA ALA A 113 2.31 1.02 6.30
C ALA A 113 1.02 1.49 5.61
N GLN A 114 0.75 2.80 5.54
CA GLN A 114 -0.37 3.33 4.75
C GLN A 114 -0.16 3.08 3.26
N ALA A 115 1.08 3.21 2.77
CA ALA A 115 1.46 2.86 1.40
C ALA A 115 1.69 1.35 1.24
N HIS A 116 2.26 0.71 2.26
CA HIS A 116 2.66 -0.70 2.21
C HIS A 116 2.11 -1.49 3.40
N PRO A 117 0.89 -2.06 3.31
CA PRO A 117 0.22 -2.69 4.45
C PRO A 117 1.00 -3.80 5.17
N VAL A 118 1.95 -4.45 4.48
CA VAL A 118 2.85 -5.47 5.05
C VAL A 118 3.72 -4.92 6.19
N LEU A 119 4.04 -3.62 6.16
CA LEU A 119 4.84 -2.97 7.21
C LEU A 119 4.09 -2.83 8.54
N ARG A 120 2.76 -3.02 8.56
CA ARG A 120 1.98 -2.97 9.81
C ARG A 120 2.41 -4.08 10.78
N SER A 121 2.69 -5.28 10.27
CA SER A 121 3.20 -6.39 11.08
C SER A 121 4.60 -6.08 11.60
N LEU A 122 5.44 -5.45 10.77
CA LEU A 122 6.77 -5.02 11.19
C LEU A 122 6.69 -3.98 12.33
N ALA A 123 5.80 -2.99 12.22
CA ALA A 123 5.53 -2.02 13.29
C ALA A 123 5.14 -2.69 14.62
N ALA A 124 4.23 -3.67 14.57
CA ALA A 124 3.80 -4.40 15.77
C ALA A 124 4.94 -5.21 16.40
N CYS A 125 5.76 -5.90 15.59
CA CYS A 125 6.94 -6.59 16.09
C CYS A 125 7.94 -5.62 16.73
N TRP A 126 8.12 -4.44 16.13
CA TRP A 126 9.01 -3.38 16.63
C TRP A 126 8.57 -2.86 17.99
N GLU A 127 7.27 -2.60 18.16
CA GLU A 127 6.67 -2.15 19.41
C GLU A 127 6.84 -3.19 20.53
N VAL A 128 6.62 -4.47 20.24
CA VAL A 128 6.79 -5.55 21.23
C VAL A 128 8.27 -5.71 21.63
N GLY A 129 9.19 -5.71 20.66
CA GLY A 129 10.62 -5.87 20.92
C GLY A 129 11.22 -4.68 21.70
N SER A 130 10.79 -3.46 21.38
CA SER A 130 11.22 -2.25 22.09
C SER A 130 10.66 -2.17 23.51
N ALA A 131 9.37 -2.50 23.71
CA ALA A 131 8.75 -2.47 25.04
C ALA A 131 9.30 -3.55 25.99
N SER A 132 9.74 -4.69 25.45
CA SER A 132 10.23 -5.83 26.23
C SER A 132 11.72 -5.73 26.60
N GLY A 133 12.43 -4.68 26.14
CA GLY A 133 13.86 -4.46 26.38
C GLY A 133 14.77 -5.59 25.89
N SER A 134 14.25 -6.53 25.09
CA SER A 134 14.93 -7.77 24.72
C SER A 134 15.84 -7.60 23.50
N GLY A 135 15.88 -6.39 22.91
CA GLY A 135 16.35 -6.21 21.55
C GLY A 135 15.38 -6.86 20.55
N LEU A 136 15.40 -6.40 19.31
CA LEU A 136 14.67 -7.04 18.21
C LEU A 136 15.38 -8.29 17.71
#